data_AF-A0A7S2VEV0-F1
#
_entry.id   AF-A0A7S2VEV0-F1
#
_cell.length_a   1.000
_cell.length_b   1.000
_cell.length_c   1.000
_cell.angle_alpha   90.00
_cell.angle_beta   90.00
_cell.angle_gamma   90.00
#
_symmetry.space_group_name_H-M   'P 1'
#
loop_
_entity.id
_entity.type
_entity.pdbx_description
1 polymer ?
#
loop_
_entity_poly.entity_id
_entity_poly.type
_entity_poly.pdbx_seq_one_letter_code
_entity_poly.pdbx_strand_id
1 'polypeptide(L)'
;HFFYIHFLSLLTAFYLPLFAVATGYGAGMGDQIHWTAEVLSALIVFLQAVFVIGLRLLGQVMVDPYGDDVEDLSVLHYVQYTWTISNRILETNFPAPVSATEEEQMRTTATVPLGRAWDTPAASAAPSLV
;
A
#
# COMPACT_ATOMS: atom_id res chain seq x y z
N HIS A 1 6.60 17.82 -11.81
CA HIS A 1 6.74 17.71 -10.34
C HIS A 1 6.66 19.07 -9.62
N PHE A 2 7.55 20.02 -9.97
CA PHE A 2 7.62 21.35 -9.35
C PHE A 2 6.28 22.10 -9.29
N PHE A 3 5.60 22.30 -10.44
CA PHE A 3 4.35 23.06 -10.48
C PHE A 3 3.25 22.47 -9.58
N TYR A 4 3.08 21.15 -9.58
CA TYR A 4 2.03 20.47 -8.82
C TYR A 4 2.23 20.59 -7.30
N ILE A 5 3.46 20.38 -6.81
CA ILE A 5 3.78 20.56 -5.38
C ILE A 5 3.55 22.01 -4.95
N HIS A 6 4.03 22.98 -5.75
CA HIS A 6 3.90 24.39 -5.41
C HIS A 6 2.44 24.85 -5.47
N PHE A 7 1.67 24.34 -6.44
CA PHE A 7 0.24 24.61 -6.57
C PHE A 7 -0.54 24.05 -5.36
N LEU A 8 -0.28 22.80 -4.94
CA LEU A 8 -0.89 22.24 -3.73
C LEU A 8 -0.47 22.98 -2.46
N SER A 9 0.79 23.41 -2.37
CA SER A 9 1.26 24.25 -1.26
C SER A 9 0.52 25.58 -1.19
N LEU A 10 0.31 26.21 -2.34
CA LEU A 10 -0.38 27.49 -2.44
C LEU A 10 -1.88 27.32 -2.13
N LEU A 11 -2.51 26.25 -2.64
CA LEU A 11 -3.90 25.94 -2.36
C LEU A 11 -4.13 25.70 -0.86
N THR A 12 -3.28 24.92 -0.19
CA THR A 12 -3.38 24.68 1.26
C THR A 12 -3.11 25.94 2.08
N ALA A 13 -2.19 26.81 1.64
CA ALA A 13 -1.90 28.08 2.29
C ALA A 13 -3.08 29.07 2.25
N PHE A 14 -3.92 29.03 1.20
CA PHE A 14 -5.14 29.86 1.15
C PHE A 14 -6.37 29.17 1.74
N TYR A 15 -6.50 27.86 1.56
CA TYR A 15 -7.65 27.08 2.03
C TYR A 15 -7.81 27.14 3.55
N LEU A 16 -6.73 26.93 4.31
CA LEU A 16 -6.81 26.86 5.78
C LEU A 16 -7.22 28.20 6.43
N PRO A 17 -6.65 29.36 6.06
CA PRO A 17 -7.11 30.65 6.55
C PRO A 17 -8.56 30.95 6.14
N LEU A 18 -8.95 30.68 4.89
CA LEU A 18 -10.32 30.87 4.43
C LEU A 18 -11.32 30.00 5.21
N PHE A 19 -10.95 28.75 5.46
CA PHE A 19 -11.75 27.82 6.26
C PHE A 19 -11.89 28.31 7.71
N ALA A 20 -10.79 28.72 8.34
CA ALA A 20 -10.80 29.26 9.71
C ALA A 20 -11.71 30.49 9.83
N VAL A 21 -11.63 31.42 8.87
CA VAL A 21 -12.49 32.61 8.83
C VAL A 21 -13.96 32.22 8.63
N ALA A 22 -14.26 31.32 7.70
CA ALA A 22 -15.63 30.87 7.44
C ALA A 22 -16.26 30.17 8.65
N THR A 23 -15.50 29.29 9.30
CA THR A 23 -15.94 28.61 10.53
C THR A 23 -16.11 29.62 11.68
N GLY A 24 -15.22 30.60 11.81
CA GLY A 24 -15.33 31.68 12.78
C GLY A 24 -16.59 32.54 12.60
N TYR A 25 -16.95 32.89 11.36
CA TYR A 25 -18.21 33.58 11.07
C TYR A 25 -19.44 32.72 11.40
N GLY A 26 -19.37 31.41 11.17
CA GLY A 26 -20.46 30.47 11.49
C GLY A 26 -20.69 30.25 12.98
N ALA A 27 -19.67 30.45 13.82
CA ALA A 27 -19.76 30.30 15.28
C ALA A 27 -20.53 31.46 15.96
N GLY A 28 -20.80 32.55 15.23
CA GLY A 28 -21.54 33.73 15.71
C GLY A 28 -20.63 34.89 16.14
N MET A 29 -21.10 36.12 15.97
CA MET A 29 -20.48 37.35 16.50
C MET A 29 -21.51 38.13 17.32
N GLY A 30 -21.14 38.63 18.52
CA GLY A 30 -21.99 39.51 19.35
C GLY A 30 -22.49 38.87 20.64
N ASP A 31 -23.68 39.26 21.14
CA ASP A 31 -24.23 38.82 22.44
C ASP A 31 -24.75 37.36 22.49
N GLN A 32 -24.60 36.61 21.40
CA GLN A 32 -24.99 35.19 21.27
C GLN A 32 -23.77 34.26 21.19
N ILE A 33 -22.71 34.57 21.96
CA ILE A 33 -21.51 33.73 22.04
C ILE A 33 -21.82 32.51 22.91
N HIS A 34 -22.07 31.38 22.25
CA HIS A 34 -22.04 30.08 22.90
C HIS A 34 -20.57 29.63 22.96
N TRP A 35 -19.94 29.77 24.12
CA TRP A 35 -18.53 29.39 24.33
C TRP A 35 -18.22 27.94 23.90
N THR A 36 -19.19 27.04 24.04
CA THR A 36 -19.12 25.66 23.55
C THR A 36 -19.02 25.55 22.03
N ALA A 37 -19.73 26.40 21.29
CA ALA A 37 -19.70 26.43 19.82
C ALA A 37 -18.35 26.97 19.30
N GLU A 38 -17.74 27.90 20.04
CA GLU A 38 -16.41 28.44 19.71
C GLU A 38 -15.30 27.41 19.91
N VAL A 39 -15.31 26.71 21.06
CA VAL A 39 -14.36 25.62 21.33
C VAL A 39 -14.49 24.49 20.31
N LEU A 40 -15.72 24.10 19.96
CA LEU A 40 -15.97 23.06 18.96
C LEU A 40 -15.48 23.50 17.57
N SER A 41 -15.76 24.75 17.19
CA SER A 41 -15.31 25.34 15.93
C SER A 41 -13.77 25.38 15.84
N ALA A 42 -13.10 25.80 16.92
CA ALA A 42 -11.64 25.80 16.98
C ALA A 42 -11.05 24.38 16.86
N LEU A 43 -11.67 23.40 17.51
CA LEU A 43 -11.27 22.00 17.41
C LEU A 43 -11.43 21.45 15.99
N ILE A 44 -12.52 21.79 15.31
CA ILE A 44 -12.77 21.40 13.91
C ILE A 44 -11.70 22.01 12.99
N VAL A 45 -11.38 23.29 13.16
CA VAL A 45 -10.33 23.97 12.38
C VAL A 45 -8.96 23.33 12.63
N PHE A 46 -8.63 23.03 13.89
CA PHE A 46 -7.39 22.36 14.24
C PHE A 46 -7.29 20.97 13.60
N LEU A 47 -8.34 20.15 13.72
CA LEU A 47 -8.37 18.81 13.14
C LEU A 47 -8.25 18.86 11.61
N GLN A 48 -8.97 19.77 10.97
CA GLN A 48 -8.89 19.98 9.52
C GLN A 48 -7.48 20.40 9.09
N ALA A 49 -6.80 21.26 9.86
CA ALA A 49 -5.42 21.65 9.59
C ALA A 49 -4.46 20.46 9.66
N VAL A 50 -4.58 19.62 10.70
CA VAL A 50 -3.78 18.39 10.84
C VAL A 50 -3.99 17.47 9.64
N PHE A 51 -5.24 17.23 9.23
CA PHE A 51 -5.53 16.37 8.08
C PHE A 51 -4.98 16.94 6.77
N VAL A 52 -5.21 18.21 6.47
CA VAL A 52 -4.80 18.83 5.20
C VAL A 52 -3.28 18.90 5.09
N ILE A 53 -2.58 19.26 6.17
CA ILE A 53 -1.11 19.30 6.19
C ILE A 53 -0.54 17.88 6.17
N GLY A 54 -1.12 16.95 6.94
CA GLY A 54 -0.69 15.55 6.99
C GLY A 54 -0.82 14.84 5.64
N LEU A 55 -1.95 14.97 4.95
CA LEU A 55 -2.16 14.41 3.62
C LEU A 55 -1.19 15.01 2.59
N ARG A 56 -0.88 16.29 2.71
CA ARG A 56 0.11 16.94 1.85
C ARG A 56 1.51 16.36 2.08
N LEU A 57 1.95 16.24 3.34
CA LEU A 57 3.26 15.67 3.67
C LEU A 57 3.35 14.22 3.21
N LEU A 58 2.31 13.42 3.43
CA LEU A 58 2.25 12.04 2.95
C LEU A 58 2.38 11.96 1.43
N GLY A 59 1.69 12.84 0.71
CA GLY A 59 1.82 12.94 -0.74
C GLY A 59 3.22 13.37 -1.19
N GLN A 60 3.98 14.11 -0.37
CA GLN A 60 5.35 14.48 -0.68
C GLN A 60 6.34 13.33 -0.45
N VAL A 61 6.12 12.50 0.57
CA VAL A 61 6.94 11.30 0.82
C VAL A 61 6.66 10.24 -0.27
N MET A 62 5.40 10.00 -0.61
CA MET A 62 5.02 9.01 -1.64
C MET A 62 5.52 9.33 -3.05
N VAL A 63 5.99 10.56 -3.30
CA VAL A 63 6.52 10.98 -4.60
C VAL A 63 7.86 10.34 -4.92
N ASP A 64 8.69 10.08 -3.91
CA ASP A 64 10.02 9.51 -4.07
C ASP A 64 10.16 8.21 -3.28
N PRO A 65 9.47 7.13 -3.68
CA PRO A 65 9.40 5.89 -2.91
C PRO A 65 10.72 5.09 -2.87
N TYR A 66 11.77 5.60 -3.49
CA TYR A 66 13.09 4.97 -3.60
C TYR A 66 14.21 5.83 -2.99
N GLY A 67 13.83 6.82 -2.16
CA GLY A 67 14.77 7.64 -1.43
C GLY A 67 15.45 6.91 -0.27
N ASP A 68 15.99 7.71 0.66
CA ASP A 68 16.64 7.26 1.88
C ASP A 68 15.71 7.37 3.12
N ASP A 69 14.42 7.65 2.92
CA ASP A 69 13.48 7.78 4.04
C ASP A 69 13.17 6.40 4.65
N VAL A 70 12.80 6.38 5.93
CA VAL A 70 12.54 5.12 6.64
C VAL A 70 11.28 4.41 6.13
N GLU A 71 10.36 5.15 5.53
CA GLU A 71 9.15 4.62 4.90
C GLU A 71 9.35 4.15 3.45
N ASP A 72 10.53 4.39 2.86
CA ASP A 72 10.80 4.06 1.46
C ASP A 72 11.00 2.56 1.22
N LEU A 73 10.80 2.16 -0.05
CA LEU A 73 11.08 0.80 -0.47
C LEU A 73 12.60 0.58 -0.49
N SER A 74 13.09 -0.30 0.40
CA SER A 74 14.51 -0.68 0.40
C SER A 74 14.87 -1.54 -0.83
N VAL A 75 15.17 -0.87 -1.95
CA VAL A 75 15.60 -1.49 -3.21
C VAL A 75 16.84 -2.35 -2.99
N LEU A 76 17.78 -1.86 -2.16
CA LEU A 76 19.01 -2.59 -1.85
C LEU A 76 18.72 -3.91 -1.15
N HIS A 77 17.79 -3.92 -0.18
CA HIS A 77 17.37 -5.15 0.49
C HIS A 77 16.75 -6.14 -0.51
N TYR A 78 15.88 -5.65 -1.39
CA TYR A 78 15.25 -6.49 -2.42
C TYR A 78 16.29 -7.13 -3.36
N VAL A 79 17.26 -6.34 -3.84
CA VAL A 79 18.33 -6.85 -4.72
C VAL A 79 19.20 -7.88 -4.00
N GLN A 80 19.65 -7.59 -2.77
CA GLN A 80 20.48 -8.51 -1.99
C GLN A 80 19.74 -9.81 -1.67
N TYR A 81 18.47 -9.70 -1.27
CA TYR A 81 17.63 -10.85 -0.98
C TYR A 81 17.45 -11.73 -2.23
N THR A 82 17.09 -11.12 -3.36
CA THR A 82 16.86 -11.83 -4.63
C THR A 82 18.14 -12.50 -5.10
N TRP A 83 19.28 -11.79 -5.06
CA TRP A 83 20.60 -12.35 -5.40
C TRP A 83 20.95 -13.57 -4.55
N THR A 84 20.75 -13.48 -3.23
CA THR A 84 21.05 -14.57 -2.29
C THR A 84 20.18 -15.80 -2.57
N ILE A 85 18.88 -15.60 -2.80
CA ILE A 85 17.96 -16.69 -3.11
C ILE A 85 18.28 -17.32 -4.48
N SER A 86 18.53 -16.50 -5.50
CA SER A 86 18.89 -16.99 -6.84
C SER A 86 20.18 -17.82 -6.80
N ASN A 87 21.22 -17.35 -6.12
CA ASN A 87 22.45 -18.12 -5.98
C ASN A 87 22.23 -19.42 -5.20
N ARG A 88 21.43 -19.38 -4.13
CA ARG A 88 21.06 -20.60 -3.40
C ARG A 88 20.35 -21.62 -4.28
N ILE A 89 19.47 -21.19 -5.18
CA ILE A 89 18.80 -22.07 -6.16
C ILE A 89 19.80 -22.62 -7.18
N LEU A 90 20.75 -21.80 -7.65
CA LEU A 90 21.78 -22.28 -8.58
C LEU A 90 22.76 -23.25 -7.92
N GLU A 91 23.03 -23.08 -6.63
CA GLU A 91 23.89 -23.95 -5.82
C GLU A 91 23.19 -25.25 -5.39
N THR A 92 21.85 -25.33 -5.49
CA THR A 92 21.17 -26.59 -5.20
C THR A 92 21.54 -27.65 -6.24
N ASN A 93 22.36 -28.58 -5.80
CA ASN A 93 22.62 -29.83 -6.48
C ASN A 93 21.57 -30.85 -6.01
N PHE A 94 20.98 -31.60 -6.94
CA PHE A 94 20.08 -32.68 -6.55
C PHE A 94 20.85 -33.73 -5.73
N PRO A 95 20.30 -34.20 -4.59
CA PRO A 95 21.00 -35.12 -3.69
C PRO A 95 21.27 -36.51 -4.31
N ALA A 96 20.66 -36.81 -5.45
CA ALA A 96 20.89 -38.01 -6.23
C ALA A 96 20.98 -37.66 -7.73
N PRO A 97 21.77 -38.41 -8.53
CA PRO A 97 21.67 -38.34 -9.98
C PRO A 97 20.23 -38.69 -10.39
N VAL A 98 19.64 -37.89 -11.27
CA VAL A 98 18.27 -38.08 -11.74
C VAL A 98 18.14 -39.48 -12.32
N SER A 99 17.33 -40.31 -11.68
CA SER A 99 16.96 -41.63 -12.18
C SER A 99 16.08 -41.43 -13.42
N ALA A 100 16.57 -41.80 -14.60
CA ALA A 100 15.80 -41.71 -15.84
C ALA A 100 14.44 -42.44 -15.76
N THR A 101 14.38 -43.49 -14.93
CA THR A 101 13.16 -44.24 -14.60
C THR A 101 12.15 -43.43 -13.77
N GLU A 102 12.61 -42.64 -12.79
CA GLU A 102 11.75 -41.79 -11.98
C GLU A 102 11.28 -40.55 -12.76
N GLU A 103 12.13 -40.03 -13.65
CA GLU A 103 11.77 -38.92 -14.56
C GLU A 103 10.71 -39.34 -15.58
N GLU A 104 10.85 -40.51 -16.22
CA GLU A 104 9.84 -41.04 -17.15
C GLU A 104 8.54 -41.42 -16.42
N GLN A 105 8.62 -41.90 -15.17
CA GLN A 105 7.43 -42.09 -14.32
C GLN A 105 6.75 -40.77 -13.96
N MET A 106 7.49 -39.72 -13.64
CA MET A 106 6.91 -38.40 -13.39
C MET A 106 6.30 -37.81 -14.66
N ARG A 107 6.92 -37.98 -15.83
CA ARG A 107 6.38 -37.54 -17.13
C ARG A 107 5.07 -38.24 -17.49
N THR A 108 4.97 -39.54 -17.23
CA THR A 108 3.77 -40.35 -17.50
C THR A 108 2.67 -40.16 -16.45
N THR A 109 3.05 -39.86 -15.20
CA THR A 109 2.11 -39.64 -14.08
C THR A 109 1.65 -38.18 -13.96
N ALA A 110 2.41 -37.20 -14.50
CA ALA A 110 2.06 -35.79 -14.62
C ALA A 110 0.93 -35.58 -15.64
N THR A 111 -0.24 -36.08 -15.29
CA THR A 111 -1.51 -35.94 -16.00
C THR A 111 -2.17 -34.58 -15.75
N VAL A 112 -1.60 -33.77 -14.86
CA VAL A 112 -2.06 -32.42 -14.60
C VAL A 112 -1.22 -31.44 -15.42
N PRO A 113 -1.78 -30.83 -16.49
CA PRO A 113 -1.06 -29.81 -17.22
C PRO A 113 -0.73 -28.64 -16.29
N LEU A 114 0.56 -28.29 -16.23
CA LEU A 114 1.05 -27.06 -15.59
C LEU A 114 0.33 -25.87 -16.22
N GLY A 115 -0.67 -25.32 -15.53
CA GLY A 115 -1.53 -24.24 -16.05
C GLY A 115 -2.96 -24.24 -15.53
N ARG A 116 -3.44 -25.31 -14.87
CA ARG A 116 -4.82 -25.39 -14.32
C ARG A 116 -4.99 -24.94 -12.87
N ALA A 117 -4.02 -24.24 -12.29
CA ALA A 117 -4.12 -23.72 -10.91
C ALA A 117 -5.28 -22.72 -10.71
N TRP A 118 -5.84 -22.19 -11.81
CA TRP A 118 -6.99 -21.29 -11.82
C TRP A 118 -8.34 -21.96 -12.13
N ASP A 119 -8.36 -23.24 -12.47
CA ASP A 119 -9.60 -23.95 -12.72
C ASP A 119 -10.18 -24.41 -11.39
N THR A 120 -11.20 -23.70 -10.90
CA THR A 120 -11.94 -24.08 -9.68
C THR A 120 -12.45 -25.52 -9.84
N PRO A 121 -12.18 -26.44 -8.90
CA PRO A 121 -12.64 -27.81 -9.03
C PRO A 121 -14.17 -27.84 -8.97
N ALA A 122 -14.81 -28.19 -10.08
CA ALA A 122 -16.21 -28.61 -10.08
C ALA A 122 -16.31 -29.85 -9.18
N ALA A 123 -17.13 -29.76 -8.14
CA ALA A 123 -17.36 -30.80 -7.15
C ALA A 123 -17.67 -32.15 -7.84
N SER A 124 -16.66 -33.03 -7.94
CA SER A 124 -16.86 -34.39 -8.45
C SER A 124 -17.18 -35.31 -7.29
N ALA A 125 -18.40 -35.82 -7.33
CA ALA A 125 -19.04 -36.72 -6.39
C ALA A 125 -18.16 -37.90 -5.95
N ALA A 126 -18.28 -38.25 -4.67
CA ALA A 126 -17.71 -39.43 -4.07
C ALA A 126 -18.19 -40.72 -4.77
N PRO A 127 -17.31 -41.70 -5.04
CA PRO A 127 -17.74 -43.01 -5.49
C PRO A 127 -18.30 -43.82 -4.32
N SER A 128 -19.49 -44.40 -4.56
CA SER A 128 -20.25 -45.28 -3.68
C SER A 128 -19.46 -46.55 -3.31
N LEU A 129 -19.40 -46.84 -2.01
CA LEU A 129 -18.89 -48.10 -1.45
C LEU A 129 -19.85 -49.25 -1.78
N VAL A 130 -19.33 -50.31 -2.38
CA VAL A 130 -19.85 -51.69 -2.34
C VAL A 130 -18.77 -52.57 -1.76
#